data_AF-A0A1Z5SRQ1-F1
#
_entry.id   AF-A0A1Z5SRQ1-F1
#
_cell.length_a   1.000
_cell.length_b   1.000
_cell.length_c   1.000
_cell.angle_alpha   90.00
_cell.angle_beta   90.00
_cell.angle_gamma   90.00
#
_symmetry.space_group_name_H-M   'P 1'
#
loop_
_entity.id
_entity.type
_entity.pdbx_description
1 polymer ?
#
loop_
_entity_poly.entity_id
_entity_poly.type
_entity_poly.pdbx_seq_one_letter_code
_entity_poly.pdbx_strand_id
1 'polypeptide(L)'
;MELSGIGDPQILQKHGINVTAAIPGVGKGLQDHIRPGISFELTDNIPLFGSMPNEQARKLYETDRSGPWAEAGAFSFSYTPLLPFLGPHETQELKALLDEQLKIDELSSENERRRR
;
A
#
# COMPACT_ATOMS: atom_id res chain seq x y z
N MET A 1 18.03 -3.30 -13.03
CA MET A 1 18.97 -4.35 -12.58
C MET A 1 19.25 -5.33 -13.71
N GLU A 2 18.22 -5.98 -14.28
CA GLU A 2 18.40 -6.97 -15.36
C GLU A 2 19.11 -6.40 -16.59
N LEU A 3 18.74 -5.19 -17.04
CA LEU A 3 19.42 -4.51 -18.16
C LEU A 3 20.92 -4.19 -17.91
N SER A 4 21.38 -4.30 -16.66
CA SER A 4 22.79 -4.13 -16.29
C SER A 4 23.52 -5.48 -16.12
N GLY A 5 22.88 -6.59 -16.50
CA GLY A 5 23.45 -7.94 -16.41
C GLY A 5 23.32 -8.58 -15.02
N ILE A 6 22.44 -8.08 -14.15
CA ILE A 6 22.22 -8.61 -12.80
C ILE A 6 20.84 -9.25 -12.74
N GLY A 7 20.77 -10.58 -12.63
CA GLY A 7 19.52 -11.32 -12.62
C GLY A 7 19.66 -12.81 -12.94
N ASP A 8 18.57 -13.44 -13.37
CA ASP A 8 18.56 -14.84 -13.79
C ASP A 8 19.37 -15.03 -15.08
N PRO A 9 20.48 -15.80 -15.07
CA PRO A 9 21.33 -15.99 -16.24
C PRO A 9 20.59 -16.50 -17.47
N GLN A 10 19.58 -17.36 -17.31
CA GLN A 10 18.82 -17.90 -18.44
C GLN A 10 17.97 -16.81 -19.12
N ILE A 11 17.35 -15.95 -18.32
CA ILE A 11 16.57 -14.81 -18.82
C ILE A 11 17.50 -13.80 -19.49
N LEU A 12 18.61 -13.45 -18.84
CA LEU A 12 19.57 -12.47 -19.38
C LEU A 12 20.16 -12.93 -20.72
N GLN A 13 20.62 -14.18 -20.80
CA GLN A 13 21.19 -14.76 -22.02
C GLN A 13 20.17 -14.85 -23.15
N LYS A 14 18.92 -15.22 -22.84
CA LYS A 14 17.82 -15.24 -23.82
C LYS A 14 17.63 -13.88 -24.52
N HIS A 15 17.93 -12.78 -23.82
CA HIS A 15 17.80 -11.42 -24.33
C HIS A 15 19.14 -10.80 -24.79
N GLY A 16 20.20 -11.60 -24.92
CA GLY A 16 21.51 -11.12 -25.38
C GLY A 16 22.23 -10.21 -24.39
N ILE A 17 21.85 -10.27 -23.11
CA ILE A 17 22.46 -9.47 -22.05
C ILE A 17 23.59 -10.27 -21.40
N ASN A 18 24.78 -9.68 -21.35
CA ASN A 18 25.91 -10.28 -20.65
C ASN A 18 25.61 -10.40 -19.15
N VAL A 19 25.91 -11.57 -18.57
CA VAL A 19 25.71 -11.82 -17.14
C VAL A 19 26.86 -11.23 -16.35
N THR A 20 26.60 -10.11 -15.66
CA THR A 20 27.52 -9.46 -14.71
C THR A 20 27.44 -10.14 -13.35
N ALA A 21 26.23 -10.49 -12.88
CA ALA A 21 26.01 -11.21 -11.63
C ALA A 21 24.75 -12.10 -11.72
N ALA A 22 24.92 -13.38 -11.38
CA ALA A 22 23.85 -14.36 -11.38
C ALA A 22 23.03 -14.26 -10.09
N ILE A 23 21.87 -13.61 -10.15
CA ILE A 23 20.94 -13.47 -9.01
C ILE A 23 19.53 -13.86 -9.49
N PRO A 24 19.17 -15.15 -9.44
CA PRO A 24 17.88 -15.64 -9.97
C PRO A 24 16.64 -15.02 -9.31
N GLY A 25 16.79 -14.47 -8.10
CA GLY A 25 15.70 -13.81 -7.37
C GLY A 25 15.33 -12.42 -7.89
N VAL A 26 16.14 -11.80 -8.76
CA VAL A 26 15.81 -10.48 -9.34
C VAL A 26 14.51 -10.58 -10.14
N GLY A 27 13.59 -9.65 -9.88
CA GLY A 27 12.28 -9.62 -10.52
C GLY A 27 11.32 -10.71 -10.03
N LYS A 28 11.72 -11.55 -9.07
CA LYS A 28 10.86 -12.56 -8.44
C LYS A 28 10.29 -12.04 -7.12
N GLY A 29 9.25 -12.72 -6.63
CA GLY A 29 8.62 -12.36 -5.35
C GLY A 29 7.85 -11.04 -5.40
N LEU A 30 7.35 -10.64 -6.58
CA LEU A 30 6.43 -9.53 -6.69
C LEU A 30 5.22 -9.80 -5.79
N GLN A 31 5.06 -8.96 -4.79
CA GLN A 31 3.90 -8.92 -3.92
C GLN A 31 3.18 -7.62 -4.23
N ASP A 32 1.89 -7.74 -4.49
CA ASP A 32 1.01 -6.62 -4.75
C ASP A 32 -0.33 -6.87 -4.06
N HIS A 33 -1.03 -5.80 -3.74
CA HIS A 33 -2.39 -5.88 -3.25
C HIS A 33 -3.34 -5.80 -4.44
N ILE A 34 -3.95 -6.93 -4.79
CA ILE A 34 -5.00 -6.95 -5.80
C ILE A 34 -6.16 -6.08 -5.29
N ARG A 35 -6.46 -5.00 -6.02
CA ARG A 35 -7.55 -4.08 -5.70
C ARG A 35 -8.67 -4.23 -6.73
N PRO A 36 -9.65 -5.11 -6.52
CA PRO A 36 -10.80 -5.20 -7.41
C PRO A 36 -11.66 -3.94 -7.29
N GLY A 37 -11.94 -3.29 -8.42
CA GLY A 37 -12.92 -2.21 -8.48
C GLY A 37 -14.32 -2.80 -8.64
N ILE A 38 -15.15 -2.69 -7.61
CA ILE A 38 -16.57 -3.06 -7.68
C ILE A 38 -17.37 -1.75 -7.63
N SER A 39 -18.28 -1.60 -8.59
CA SER A 39 -19.16 -0.43 -8.69
C SER A 39 -20.61 -0.88 -8.60
N PHE A 40 -21.43 -0.05 -7.96
CA PHE A 40 -22.86 -0.23 -7.83
C PHE A 40 -23.58 1.02 -8.36
N GLU A 41 -24.79 0.84 -8.84
CA GLU A 41 -25.66 1.95 -9.19
C GLU A 41 -26.12 2.68 -7.92
N LEU A 42 -26.04 4.01 -7.92
CA LEU A 42 -26.50 4.85 -6.82
C LEU A 42 -27.97 5.21 -7.01
N THR A 43 -28.72 5.26 -5.92
CA THR A 43 -30.04 5.93 -5.92
C THR A 43 -29.86 7.44 -6.04
N ASP A 44 -30.80 8.13 -6.69
CA ASP A 44 -30.73 9.57 -7.02
C ASP A 44 -30.42 10.51 -5.83
N ASN A 45 -30.72 10.09 -4.61
CA ASN A 45 -30.54 10.91 -3.40
C ASN A 45 -29.12 10.85 -2.81
N ILE A 46 -28.21 10.07 -3.38
CA ILE A 46 -26.82 9.94 -2.89
C ILE A 46 -25.90 10.76 -3.79
N PRO A 47 -25.19 11.77 -3.25
CA PRO A 47 -24.25 12.54 -4.04
C PRO A 47 -23.09 11.65 -4.51
N LEU A 48 -22.81 11.69 -5.81
CA LEU A 48 -21.67 10.98 -6.39
C LEU A 48 -20.35 11.51 -5.80
N PHE A 49 -19.42 10.59 -5.54
CA PHE A 49 -18.06 10.94 -5.17
C PHE A 49 -17.44 11.88 -6.23
N GLY A 50 -16.91 13.03 -5.81
CA GLY A 50 -16.35 14.04 -6.73
C GLY A 50 -17.38 14.87 -7.51
N SER A 51 -18.67 14.85 -7.14
CA SER A 51 -19.71 15.70 -7.76
C SER A 51 -19.54 17.19 -7.48
N MET A 52 -18.71 17.57 -6.51
CA MET A 52 -18.43 18.97 -6.19
C MET A 52 -17.62 19.65 -7.30
N PRO A 53 -18.00 20.86 -7.76
CA PRO A 53 -17.21 21.63 -8.72
C PRO A 53 -15.80 21.90 -8.19
N ASN A 54 -14.79 21.78 -9.07
CA ASN A 54 -13.38 21.93 -8.70
C ASN A 54 -13.05 23.24 -7.99
N GLU A 55 -13.67 24.35 -8.37
CA GLU A 55 -13.44 25.65 -7.72
C GLU A 55 -13.90 25.64 -6.26
N GLN A 56 -15.04 25.01 -5.96
CA GLN A 56 -15.54 24.88 -4.59
C GLN A 56 -14.65 23.94 -3.77
N ALA A 57 -14.29 22.78 -4.34
CA ALA A 57 -13.39 21.82 -3.71
C ALA A 57 -12.04 22.45 -3.36
N ARG A 58 -11.48 23.23 -4.31
CA ARG A 58 -10.23 23.97 -4.12
C ARG A 58 -10.35 25.00 -3.00
N LYS A 59 -11.43 25.79 -3.00
CA LYS A 59 -11.64 26.83 -1.98
C LYS A 59 -11.68 26.24 -0.56
N LEU A 60 -12.41 25.14 -0.37
CA LEU A 60 -12.46 24.43 0.91
C LEU A 60 -11.05 24.00 1.34
N TYR A 61 -10.32 23.33 0.44
CA TYR A 61 -8.98 22.85 0.76
C TYR A 61 -8.00 23.98 1.10
N GLU A 62 -8.02 25.09 0.35
CA GLU A 62 -7.14 26.23 0.60
C GLU A 62 -7.50 26.99 1.89
N THR A 63 -8.79 26.99 2.29
CA THR A 63 -9.27 27.74 3.47
C THR A 63 -8.95 27.02 4.78
N ASP A 64 -9.28 25.74 4.88
CA ASP A 64 -9.21 25.01 6.15
C ASP A 64 -8.75 23.54 6.00
N ARG A 65 -8.24 23.16 4.81
CA ARG A 65 -7.83 21.78 4.48
C ARG A 65 -8.98 20.77 4.57
N SER A 66 -10.21 21.23 4.36
CA SER A 66 -11.38 20.36 4.23
C SER A 66 -11.76 20.07 2.77
N GLY A 67 -12.83 19.28 2.59
CA GLY A 67 -13.40 18.96 1.29
C GLY A 67 -12.77 17.75 0.60
N PRO A 68 -13.24 17.40 -0.61
CA PRO A 68 -12.91 16.13 -1.27
C PRO A 68 -11.42 15.99 -1.63
N TRP A 69 -10.67 17.11 -1.72
CA TRP A 69 -9.24 17.07 -1.99
C TRP A 69 -8.39 16.68 -0.77
N ALA A 70 -8.94 16.79 0.44
CA ALA A 70 -8.28 16.31 1.66
C ALA A 70 -8.54 14.82 1.93
N GLU A 71 -9.61 14.26 1.35
CA GLU A 71 -10.08 12.90 1.63
C GLU A 71 -9.13 11.80 1.11
N ALA A 72 -8.55 12.01 -0.07
CA ALA A 72 -7.71 10.99 -0.71
C ALA A 72 -6.40 10.71 0.03
N GLY A 73 -5.95 11.61 0.91
CA GLY A 73 -4.70 11.45 1.68
C GLY A 73 -4.67 10.17 2.50
N ALA A 74 -5.82 9.75 3.05
CA ALA A 74 -5.92 8.53 3.85
C ALA A 74 -5.53 7.26 3.07
N PHE A 75 -5.81 7.19 1.76
CA PHE A 75 -5.42 6.06 0.93
C PHE A 75 -3.91 6.00 0.70
N SER A 76 -3.23 7.15 0.62
CA SER A 76 -1.78 7.21 0.43
C SER A 76 -1.01 6.76 1.68
N PHE A 77 -1.57 7.02 2.88
CA PHE A 77 -0.95 6.58 4.14
C PHE A 77 -1.20 5.12 4.49
N SER A 78 -2.17 4.45 3.85
CA SER A 78 -2.42 3.02 4.09
C SER A 78 -1.21 2.11 3.82
N TYR A 79 -0.23 2.60 3.07
CA TYR A 79 1.00 1.87 2.73
C TYR A 79 2.27 2.53 3.27
N THR A 80 2.14 3.64 3.99
CA THR A 80 3.29 4.26 4.62
C THR A 80 3.39 3.73 6.05
N PRO A 81 4.51 3.10 6.46
CA PRO A 81 4.70 2.70 7.84
C PRO A 81 4.46 3.91 8.76
N LEU A 82 3.71 3.74 9.83
CA LEU A 82 3.46 4.82 10.80
C LEU A 82 4.70 5.12 11.63
N LEU A 83 5.54 4.11 11.86
CA LEU A 83 6.75 4.17 12.69
C LEU A 83 7.67 5.39 12.48
N PRO A 84 7.94 5.89 11.25
CA PRO A 84 8.78 7.06 11.03
C PRO A 84 8.15 8.39 11.50
N PHE A 85 6.85 8.43 11.78
CA PHE A 85 6.11 9.65 12.15
C PHE A 85 5.69 9.68 13.61
N LEU A 86 5.91 8.60 14.35
CA LEU A 86 5.50 8.49 15.76
C LEU A 86 6.65 8.86 16.69
N GLY A 87 6.34 9.67 17.69
CA GLY A 87 7.19 9.86 18.87
C GLY A 87 7.19 8.62 19.77
N PRO A 88 8.08 8.57 20.78
CA PRO A 88 8.19 7.42 21.69
C PRO A 88 6.89 7.09 22.44
N HIS A 89 6.13 8.12 22.85
CA HIS A 89 4.85 7.93 23.54
C HIS A 89 3.79 7.35 22.61
N GLU A 90 3.61 7.94 21.42
CA GLU A 90 2.62 7.50 20.42
C GLU A 90 2.91 6.07 19.93
N THR A 91 4.19 5.69 19.88
CA THR A 91 4.61 4.31 19.58
C THR A 91 4.15 3.33 20.66
N GLN A 92 4.25 3.69 21.93
CA GLN A 92 3.78 2.85 23.04
C GLN A 92 2.25 2.72 23.06
N GLU A 93 1.56 3.81 22.76
CA GLU A 93 0.10 3.84 22.65
C GLU A 93 -0.40 2.97 21.49
N LEU A 94 0.20 3.10 20.31
CA LEU A 94 -0.10 2.25 19.16
C LEU A 94 0.16 0.77 19.50
N LYS A 95 1.27 0.46 20.17
CA LYS A 95 1.57 -0.90 20.60
C LYS A 95 0.49 -1.45 21.53
N ALA A 96 0.09 -0.68 22.54
CA ALA A 96 -0.95 -1.11 23.49
C ALA A 96 -2.28 -1.38 22.79
N LEU A 97 -2.67 -0.50 21.85
CA LEU A 97 -3.86 -0.67 21.03
C LEU A 97 -3.78 -1.95 20.17
N LEU A 98 -2.65 -2.18 19.52
CA LEU A 98 -2.44 -3.38 18.71
C LEU A 98 -2.49 -4.65 19.57
N ASP A 99 -1.85 -4.67 20.74
CA ASP A 99 -1.87 -5.82 21.65
C ASP A 99 -3.29 -6.14 22.17
N GLU A 100 -4.12 -5.11 22.37
CA GLU A 100 -5.52 -5.27 22.80
C GLU A 100 -6.41 -5.84 21.68
N GLN A 101 -6.24 -5.31 20.47
CA GLN A 101 -7.14 -5.57 19.34
C GLN A 101 -6.70 -6.77 18.50
N LEU A 102 -5.39 -6.98 18.32
CA LEU A 102 -4.82 -8.14 17.64
C LEU A 102 -4.61 -9.28 18.64
N LYS A 103 -5.71 -9.80 19.17
CA LYS A 103 -5.69 -11.14 19.75
C LYS A 103 -5.49 -12.10 18.58
N ILE A 104 -4.26 -12.59 18.43
CA ILE A 104 -3.94 -13.57 17.41
C ILE A 104 -4.78 -14.83 17.70
N ASP A 105 -5.86 -15.04 16.94
CA ASP A 105 -6.59 -16.30 16.97
C ASP A 105 -5.64 -17.44 16.62
N GLU A 106 -5.71 -18.55 17.36
CA GLU A 106 -4.82 -19.72 17.23
C GLU A 106 -4.75 -20.28 15.78
N LEU A 107 -5.74 -19.94 14.94
CA LEU A 107 -5.83 -20.28 13.52
C LEU A 107 -4.73 -19.67 12.63
N SER A 108 -4.10 -18.55 13.01
CA SER A 108 -3.00 -17.98 12.21
C SER A 108 -1.66 -18.72 12.42
N SER A 109 -1.52 -19.41 13.56
CA SER A 109 -0.26 -20.01 14.00
C SER A 109 0.19 -21.21 13.16
N GLU A 110 -0.73 -21.88 12.47
CA GLU A 110 -0.39 -23.02 11.59
C GLU A 110 0.32 -22.58 10.30
N ASN A 111 -0.07 -21.43 9.73
CA ASN A 111 0.56 -20.90 8.52
C ASN A 111 1.93 -20.29 8.80
N GLU A 112 2.16 -19.72 9.98
CA GLU A 112 3.46 -19.18 10.40
C GLU A 112 4.48 -20.27 10.73
N ARG A 113 4.04 -21.41 11.29
CA ARG A 113 4.93 -22.56 11.57
C ARG A 113 5.45 -23.24 10.30
N ARG A 114 4.73 -23.17 9.18
CA ARG A 114 5.16 -23.75 7.89
C ARG A 114 6.17 -22.90 7.13
N ARG A 115 6.44 -21.67 7.56
CA ARG A 115 7.37 -20.73 6.90
C ARG A 115 8.75 -20.62 7.57
N ARG A 116 9.04 -21.45 8.58
CA ARG A 116 10.39 -21.58 9.17
C ARG A 116 11.12 -22.78 8.63
#